data_AF-A0AAW0DRT7-F1
#
_entry.id   AF-A0AAW0DRT7-F1
#
_cell.length_a   1.000
_cell.length_b   1.000
_cell.length_c   1.000
_cell.angle_alpha   90.00
_cell.angle_beta   90.00
_cell.angle_gamma   90.00
#
_symmetry.space_group_name_H-M   'P 1'
#
loop_
_entity.id
_entity.type
_entity.pdbx_description
1 polymer ?
#
loop_
_entity_poly.entity_id
_entity_poly.type
_entity_poly.pdbx_seq_one_letter_code
_entity_poly.pdbx_strand_id
1 'polypeptide(L)'
;MPKVTVPSLPVSGLFGIIKPSGPTSMSLLNNLQPLFSGSKLFVSPEKGQQAQGGKAKRRRMKRGGDVKLGQGGTLDPLADGVLVLGVNKGTKQLTQFLDCTKEYRTTCLLGCETDSYDSEGAKVRTAPWKHVTREDVEKALSQFAGEIKQTPPMQVTFVIKCSMH
;
A
#
# COMPACT_ATOMS: atom_id res chain seq x y z
N MET A 1 -32.23 7.87 -17.19
CA MET A 1 -31.28 7.57 -16.12
C MET A 1 -30.67 6.20 -16.38
N PRO A 2 -29.33 6.04 -16.43
CA PRO A 2 -28.74 4.72 -16.50
C PRO A 2 -29.17 3.93 -15.26
N LYS A 3 -29.77 2.75 -15.45
CA LYS A 3 -30.13 1.85 -14.36
C LYS A 3 -28.83 1.43 -13.68
N VAL A 4 -28.58 1.94 -12.47
CA VAL A 4 -27.48 1.46 -11.64
C VAL A 4 -27.85 0.05 -11.21
N THR A 5 -27.35 -0.95 -11.94
CA THR A 5 -27.51 -2.35 -11.58
C THR A 5 -26.82 -2.57 -10.24
N VAL A 6 -27.58 -2.92 -9.22
CA VAL A 6 -27.03 -3.20 -7.89
C VAL A 6 -26.03 -4.36 -8.05
N PRO A 7 -24.76 -4.20 -7.66
CA PRO A 7 -23.77 -5.26 -7.84
C PRO A 7 -24.24 -6.51 -7.09
N SER A 8 -24.18 -7.66 -7.78
CA SER A 8 -24.51 -8.95 -7.17
C SER A 8 -23.62 -9.18 -5.95
N LEU A 9 -24.22 -9.42 -4.78
CA LEU A 9 -23.50 -9.76 -3.57
C LEU A 9 -22.83 -11.14 -3.70
N PRO A 10 -21.66 -11.38 -3.08
CA PRO A 10 -20.86 -10.39 -2.36
C PRO A 10 -20.08 -9.47 -3.31
N VAL A 11 -20.00 -8.20 -2.92
CA VAL A 11 -19.19 -7.19 -3.59
C VAL A 11 -17.74 -7.69 -3.66
N SER A 12 -17.19 -7.62 -4.86
CA SER A 12 -15.81 -8.02 -5.17
C SER A 12 -15.24 -6.98 -6.11
N GLY A 13 -14.07 -6.44 -5.79
CA GLY A 13 -13.51 -5.35 -6.57
C GLY A 13 -12.24 -4.77 -5.98
N LEU A 14 -11.82 -3.66 -6.57
CA LEU A 14 -10.70 -2.85 -6.15
C LEU A 14 -11.24 -1.56 -5.54
N PHE A 15 -10.61 -1.11 -4.47
CA PHE A 15 -10.98 0.09 -3.73
C PHE A 15 -9.72 0.92 -3.49
N GLY A 16 -9.73 2.19 -3.88
CA GLY A 16 -8.73 3.14 -3.41
C GLY A 16 -9.12 3.58 -2.00
N ILE A 17 -8.25 3.34 -1.02
CA ILE A 17 -8.42 3.84 0.35
C ILE A 17 -7.29 4.81 0.68
N ILE A 18 -7.55 5.74 1.58
CA ILE A 18 -6.52 6.64 2.09
C ILE A 18 -5.86 5.96 3.29
N LYS A 19 -4.54 5.75 3.21
CA LYS A 19 -3.73 5.39 4.36
C LYS A 19 -3.24 6.68 5.03
N PRO A 20 -3.50 6.91 6.32
CA PRO A 20 -2.89 8.02 7.06
C PRO A 20 -1.43 7.73 7.38
N SER A 21 -0.64 8.77 7.65
CA SER A 21 0.73 8.63 8.16
C SER A 21 0.74 7.97 9.55
N GLY A 22 1.71 7.11 9.80
CA GLY A 22 1.91 6.36 11.05
C GLY A 22 1.76 4.84 10.89
N PRO A 23 0.56 4.29 10.61
CA PRO A 23 0.36 2.85 10.55
C PRO A 23 1.03 2.21 9.34
N THR A 24 1.50 0.97 9.48
CA THR A 24 1.94 0.18 8.33
C THR A 24 0.74 -0.21 7.45
N SER A 25 0.98 -0.41 6.15
CA SER A 25 -0.11 -0.80 5.22
C SER A 25 -0.77 -2.13 5.64
N MET A 26 0.01 -3.06 6.18
CA MET A 26 -0.49 -4.33 6.73
C MET A 26 -1.30 -4.14 8.03
N SER A 27 -0.90 -3.23 8.92
CA SER A 27 -1.68 -2.92 10.12
C SER A 27 -3.06 -2.38 9.76
N LEU A 28 -3.13 -1.49 8.76
CA LEU A 28 -4.39 -0.98 8.23
C LEU A 28 -5.27 -2.12 7.68
N LEU A 29 -4.70 -3.04 6.88
CA LEU A 29 -5.43 -4.21 6.39
C LEU A 29 -5.99 -5.09 7.53
N ASN A 30 -5.20 -5.34 8.56
CA ASN A 30 -5.62 -6.14 9.71
C ASN A 30 -6.78 -5.48 10.47
N ASN A 31 -6.79 -4.14 10.57
CA ASN A 31 -7.88 -3.39 11.19
C ASN A 31 -9.15 -3.38 10.33
N LEU A 32 -9.00 -3.40 9.00
CA LEU A 32 -10.14 -3.46 8.07
C LEU A 32 -10.75 -4.86 7.99
N GLN A 33 -9.94 -5.91 8.10
CA GLN A 33 -10.37 -7.30 8.01
C GLN A 33 -11.65 -7.64 8.81
N PRO A 34 -11.78 -7.31 10.11
CA PRO A 34 -13.01 -7.60 10.86
C PRO A 34 -14.22 -6.82 10.35
N LEU A 35 -14.05 -5.59 9.86
CA LEU A 35 -15.15 -4.77 9.32
C LEU A 35 -15.70 -5.36 8.02
N PHE A 36 -14.82 -5.85 7.15
CA PHE A 36 -15.21 -6.52 5.91
C PHE A 36 -15.87 -7.87 6.19
N SER A 37 -15.28 -8.68 7.08
CA SER A 37 -15.85 -9.97 7.48
C SER A 37 -17.19 -9.86 8.23
N GLY A 38 -17.45 -8.74 8.92
CA GLY A 38 -18.73 -8.48 9.60
C GLY A 38 -19.83 -7.93 8.67
N SER A 39 -19.48 -7.52 7.45
CA SER A 39 -20.40 -6.86 6.54
C SER A 39 -21.09 -7.85 5.59
N LYS A 40 -22.42 -7.76 5.52
CA LYS A 40 -23.25 -8.52 4.56
C LYS A 40 -22.92 -8.19 3.09
N LEU A 41 -22.25 -7.08 2.84
CA LEU A 41 -21.87 -6.67 1.48
C LEU A 41 -20.76 -7.56 0.91
N PHE A 42 -19.85 -8.06 1.73
CA PHE A 42 -18.64 -8.73 1.26
C PHE A 42 -18.62 -10.23 1.55
N VAL A 43 -19.55 -10.71 2.38
CA VAL A 43 -19.69 -12.12 2.74
C VAL A 43 -20.75 -12.80 1.87
N SER A 44 -20.43 -13.98 1.35
CA SER A 44 -21.41 -14.80 0.61
C SER A 44 -22.50 -15.32 1.56
N PRO A 45 -23.80 -15.15 1.23
CA PRO A 45 -24.89 -15.64 2.07
C PRO A 45 -24.89 -17.17 2.27
N GLU A 46 -24.25 -17.92 1.37
CA GLU A 46 -24.29 -19.39 1.37
C GLU A 46 -23.28 -20.07 2.33
N LYS A 47 -22.29 -19.34 2.87
CA LYS A 47 -21.24 -19.94 3.71
C LYS A 47 -21.56 -19.97 5.20
N GLY A 48 -22.75 -19.51 5.60
CA GLY A 48 -23.18 -19.47 7.01
C GLY A 48 -23.71 -20.79 7.59
N GLN A 49 -23.78 -21.90 6.84
CA GLN A 49 -24.53 -23.10 7.29
C GLN A 49 -23.80 -24.46 7.24
N GLN A 50 -22.51 -24.54 6.93
CA GLN A 50 -21.79 -25.83 7.04
C GLN A 50 -20.88 -25.89 8.27
N ALA A 51 -21.50 -26.14 9.43
CA ALA A 51 -20.80 -26.59 10.63
C ALA A 51 -21.59 -27.72 11.31
N GLN A 52 -21.71 -28.88 10.66
CA GLN A 52 -22.00 -30.15 11.33
C GLN A 52 -21.18 -31.28 10.71
N GLY A 53 -20.37 -31.95 11.54
CA GLY A 53 -19.88 -33.31 11.31
C GLY A 53 -18.42 -33.47 10.85
N GLY A 54 -17.54 -33.91 11.76
CA GLY A 54 -16.28 -34.59 11.41
C GLY A 54 -15.08 -34.28 12.31
N LYS A 55 -14.64 -35.27 13.10
CA LYS A 55 -13.42 -35.21 13.92
C LYS A 55 -12.15 -35.29 13.05
N ALA A 56 -11.08 -34.63 13.50
CA ALA A 56 -9.63 -34.91 13.29
C ALA A 56 -8.78 -33.88 12.49
N LYS A 57 -7.56 -33.69 13.04
CA LYS A 57 -6.38 -32.90 12.61
C LYS A 57 -6.47 -31.36 12.74
N ARG A 58 -5.74 -30.86 13.74
CA ARG A 58 -5.31 -29.45 13.93
C ARG A 58 -4.48 -28.94 12.72
N ARG A 59 -5.10 -28.75 11.57
CA ARG A 59 -4.62 -27.78 10.57
C ARG A 59 -5.25 -26.45 10.96
N ARG A 60 -4.43 -25.41 11.07
CA ARG A 60 -4.84 -24.01 11.31
C ARG A 60 -6.13 -23.75 10.50
N MET A 61 -7.24 -23.67 11.22
CA MET A 61 -8.59 -23.67 10.70
C MET A 61 -8.75 -22.38 9.88
N LYS A 62 -8.62 -22.46 8.54
CA LYS A 62 -9.11 -21.39 7.67
C LYS A 62 -10.62 -21.35 7.89
N ARG A 63 -11.09 -20.37 8.67
CA ARG A 63 -12.51 -20.15 8.90
C ARG A 63 -13.16 -19.88 7.54
N GLY A 64 -13.95 -20.84 7.07
CA GLY A 64 -14.74 -20.71 5.86
C GLY A 64 -15.77 -19.60 6.08
N GLY A 65 -15.48 -18.41 5.56
CA GLY A 65 -16.27 -17.20 5.78
C GLY A 65 -15.44 -15.91 5.67
N ASP A 66 -14.12 -15.99 5.78
CA ASP A 66 -13.25 -14.80 5.75
C ASP A 66 -13.21 -14.15 4.37
N VAL A 67 -13.57 -12.87 4.34
CA VAL A 67 -13.44 -12.00 3.16
C VAL A 67 -11.97 -11.90 2.81
N LYS A 68 -11.63 -12.19 1.55
CA LYS A 68 -10.22 -12.12 1.13
C LYS A 68 -9.84 -10.66 0.89
N LEU A 69 -8.95 -10.11 1.71
CA LEU A 69 -8.37 -8.78 1.51
C LEU A 69 -6.90 -8.89 1.06
N GLY A 70 -6.45 -7.90 0.31
CA GLY A 70 -5.04 -7.73 -0.07
C GLY A 70 -4.76 -6.32 -0.56
N GLN A 71 -3.50 -5.94 -0.65
CA GLN A 71 -3.07 -4.62 -1.16
C GLN A 71 -2.30 -4.73 -2.47
N GLY A 72 -2.42 -3.71 -3.32
CA GLY A 72 -1.77 -3.60 -4.65
C GLY A 72 -0.42 -2.89 -4.63
N GLY A 73 0.16 -2.73 -3.44
CA GLY A 73 1.40 -2.02 -3.18
C GLY A 73 1.53 -1.80 -1.67
N THR A 74 2.74 -1.52 -1.21
CA THR A 74 2.98 -1.11 0.17
C THR A 74 3.25 0.40 0.18
N LEU A 75 2.76 1.11 1.17
CA LEU A 75 3.23 2.45 1.53
C LEU A 75 4.00 2.36 2.85
N ASP A 76 5.12 3.07 2.92
CA ASP A 76 5.94 3.17 4.13
C ASP A 76 5.14 3.79 5.28
N PRO A 77 5.44 3.49 6.55
CA PRO A 77 4.67 3.96 7.70
C PRO A 77 4.50 5.48 7.72
N LEU A 78 5.56 6.25 7.44
CA LEU A 78 5.51 7.71 7.39
C LEU A 78 4.69 8.27 6.23
N ALA A 79 4.49 7.50 5.15
CA ALA A 79 3.78 7.98 3.97
C ALA A 79 2.26 7.92 4.17
N ASP A 80 1.58 9.00 3.81
CA ASP A 80 0.14 9.01 3.60
C ASP A 80 -0.20 8.88 2.11
N GLY A 81 -1.48 8.65 1.81
CA GLY A 81 -1.99 8.69 0.44
C GLY A 81 -2.76 7.44 0.04
N VAL A 82 -2.77 7.15 -1.26
CA VAL A 82 -3.66 6.14 -1.84
C VAL A 82 -3.06 4.74 -1.71
N LEU A 83 -3.79 3.85 -1.03
CA LEU A 83 -3.53 2.42 -0.97
C LEU A 83 -4.62 1.66 -1.75
N VAL A 84 -4.21 0.84 -2.71
CA VAL A 84 -5.16 0.03 -3.50
C VAL A 84 -5.48 -1.25 -2.73
N LEU A 85 -6.74 -1.40 -2.33
CA LEU A 85 -7.28 -2.55 -1.63
C LEU A 85 -8.05 -3.47 -2.60
N GLY A 86 -7.69 -4.74 -2.65
CA GLY A 86 -8.44 -5.77 -3.36
C GLY A 86 -9.31 -6.57 -2.42
N VAL A 87 -10.57 -6.79 -2.79
CA VAL A 87 -11.54 -7.54 -2.00
C VAL A 87 -12.07 -8.72 -2.80
N ASN A 88 -12.10 -9.91 -2.19
CA ASN A 88 -12.56 -11.16 -2.78
C ASN A 88 -11.89 -11.45 -4.14
N LYS A 89 -12.66 -11.52 -5.22
CA LYS A 89 -12.13 -11.74 -6.59
C LYS A 89 -11.25 -10.57 -7.07
N GLY A 90 -11.44 -9.36 -6.53
CA GLY A 90 -10.61 -8.19 -6.83
C GLY A 90 -9.15 -8.35 -6.42
N THR A 91 -8.83 -9.23 -5.47
CA THR A 91 -7.43 -9.52 -5.10
C THR A 91 -6.59 -10.07 -6.26
N LYS A 92 -7.22 -10.70 -7.26
CA LYS A 92 -6.53 -11.20 -8.46
C LYS A 92 -6.05 -10.08 -9.38
N GLN A 93 -6.63 -8.90 -9.24
CA GLN A 93 -6.33 -7.70 -10.01
C GLN A 93 -5.33 -6.77 -9.30
N LEU A 94 -4.70 -7.21 -8.20
CA LEU A 94 -3.74 -6.36 -7.49
C LEU A 94 -2.36 -6.32 -8.17
N THR A 95 -2.02 -7.36 -8.94
CA THR A 95 -0.70 -7.46 -9.62
C THR A 95 -0.49 -6.36 -10.65
N GLN A 96 -1.53 -5.94 -11.36
CA GLN A 96 -1.46 -4.80 -12.31
C GLN A 96 -1.12 -3.46 -11.65
N PHE A 97 -1.27 -3.33 -10.33
CA PHE A 97 -0.86 -2.12 -9.59
C PHE A 97 0.59 -2.18 -9.09
N LEU A 98 1.27 -3.31 -9.22
CA LEU A 98 2.70 -3.40 -8.91
C LEU A 98 3.53 -2.66 -9.97
N ASP A 99 3.15 -2.80 -11.24
CA ASP A 99 3.86 -2.21 -12.39
C ASP A 99 3.25 -0.88 -12.86
N CYS A 100 2.28 -0.33 -12.12
CA CYS A 100 1.66 0.95 -12.50
C CYS A 100 2.60 2.12 -12.21
N THR A 101 2.47 3.20 -13.00
CA THR A 101 3.07 4.48 -12.66
C THR A 101 2.52 4.97 -11.33
N LYS A 102 3.40 5.50 -10.48
CA LYS A 102 3.08 6.06 -9.17
C LYS A 102 3.60 7.47 -9.10
N GLU A 103 2.80 8.35 -8.53
CA GLU A 103 3.16 9.75 -8.29
C GLU A 103 3.33 9.95 -6.79
N TYR A 104 4.39 10.65 -6.41
CA TYR A 104 4.74 10.91 -5.02
C TYR A 104 5.05 12.38 -4.84
N ARG A 105 4.57 12.94 -3.74
CA ARG A 105 4.99 14.25 -3.25
C ARG A 105 5.82 14.06 -2.00
N THR A 106 7.02 14.63 -1.98
CA THR A 106 7.95 14.52 -0.86
C THR A 106 8.47 15.88 -0.43
N THR A 107 8.93 15.97 0.81
CA THR A 107 9.68 17.12 1.34
C THR A 107 10.96 16.59 1.94
N CYS A 108 12.10 17.09 1.47
CA CYS A 108 13.42 16.65 1.92
C CYS A 108 14.10 17.74 2.76
N LEU A 109 14.88 17.31 3.75
CA LEU A 109 15.73 18.19 4.54
C LEU A 109 17.17 18.14 4.02
N LEU A 110 17.69 19.28 3.56
CA LEU A 110 19.08 19.37 3.09
C LEU A 110 20.07 19.40 4.28
N GLY A 111 21.24 18.79 4.07
CA GLY A 111 22.33 18.80 5.05
C GLY A 111 22.16 17.83 6.23
N CYS A 112 21.22 16.89 6.15
CA CYS A 112 21.00 15.85 7.15
C CYS A 112 20.85 14.49 6.47
N GLU A 113 21.52 13.48 7.01
CA GLU A 113 21.40 12.09 6.57
C GLU A 113 21.03 11.22 7.76
N THR A 114 20.12 10.28 7.52
CA THR A 114 19.63 9.29 8.49
C THR A 114 19.92 7.88 8.00
N ASP A 115 19.98 6.92 8.91
CA ASP A 115 20.23 5.50 8.60
C ASP A 115 19.08 4.82 7.84
N SER A 116 17.84 5.30 8.01
CA SER A 116 16.65 4.85 7.29
C SER A 116 16.38 5.59 5.98
N TYR A 117 17.14 6.66 5.70
CA TYR A 117 16.90 7.61 4.60
C TYR A 117 15.53 8.34 4.67
N ASP A 118 14.89 8.34 5.84
CA ASP A 118 13.67 9.10 6.12
C ASP A 118 13.78 9.87 7.45
N SER A 119 12.69 10.53 7.85
CA SER A 119 12.65 11.34 9.07
C SER A 119 12.57 10.56 10.38
N GLU A 120 12.30 9.24 10.34
CA GLU A 120 12.18 8.40 11.54
C GLU A 120 13.53 7.83 12.00
N GLY A 121 14.52 7.79 11.10
CA GLY A 121 15.85 7.26 11.37
C GLY A 121 16.74 8.11 12.28
N ALA A 122 17.79 7.50 12.80
CA ALA A 122 18.80 8.21 13.56
C ALA A 122 19.70 9.02 12.63
N LYS A 123 20.03 10.27 13.01
CA LYS A 123 20.95 11.11 12.25
C LYS A 123 22.35 10.50 12.27
N VAL A 124 22.86 10.17 11.09
CA VAL A 124 24.22 9.62 10.91
C VAL A 124 25.22 10.65 10.41
N ARG A 125 24.77 11.68 9.69
CA ARG A 125 25.64 12.74 9.19
C ARG A 125 24.91 14.08 9.10
N THR A 126 25.65 15.16 9.31
CA THR A 126 25.19 16.52 9.03
C THR A 126 26.24 17.28 8.23
N ALA A 127 25.79 18.19 7.37
CA ALA A 127 26.66 19.02 6.54
C ALA A 127 26.07 20.45 6.41
N PRO A 128 26.92 21.49 6.25
CA PRO A 128 26.44 22.83 5.95
C PRO A 128 25.66 22.84 4.63
N TRP A 129 24.46 23.43 4.61
CA TRP A 129 23.60 23.46 3.42
C TRP A 129 23.22 24.86 2.95
N LYS A 130 23.51 25.92 3.74
CA LYS A 130 23.09 27.30 3.44
C LYS A 130 23.62 27.87 2.11
N HIS A 131 24.66 27.26 1.55
CA HIS A 131 25.24 27.65 0.27
C HIS A 131 24.48 27.08 -0.93
N VAL A 132 23.57 26.12 -0.72
CA VAL A 132 22.81 25.47 -1.79
C VAL A 132 21.70 26.39 -2.25
N THR A 133 21.69 26.72 -3.54
CA THR A 133 20.65 27.54 -4.17
C THR A 133 19.53 26.68 -4.75
N ARG A 134 18.41 27.31 -5.13
CA ARG A 134 17.30 26.61 -5.78
C ARG A 134 17.74 26.06 -7.14
N GLU A 135 18.53 26.84 -7.87
CA GLU A 135 19.07 26.52 -9.17
C GLU A 135 20.01 25.29 -9.11
N ASP A 136 20.80 25.18 -8.04
CA ASP A 136 21.63 24.00 -7.79
C ASP A 136 20.78 22.73 -7.61
N VAL A 137 19.68 22.84 -6.86
CA VAL A 137 18.75 21.72 -6.64
C VAL A 137 18.04 21.31 -7.93
N GLU A 138 17.51 22.28 -8.69
CA GLU A 138 16.82 21.99 -9.96
C GLU A 138 17.77 21.35 -10.98
N LYS A 139 19.02 21.81 -11.06
CA LYS A 139 20.05 21.21 -11.90
C LYS A 139 20.40 19.78 -11.45
N ALA A 140 20.50 19.53 -10.15
CA ALA A 140 20.72 18.18 -9.63
C ALA A 140 19.54 17.25 -9.95
N LEU A 141 18.31 17.72 -9.78
CA LEU A 141 17.09 16.96 -10.04
C LEU A 141 16.94 16.52 -11.50
N SER A 142 17.43 17.30 -12.46
CA SER A 142 17.41 16.92 -13.88
C SER A 142 18.13 15.59 -14.17
N GLN A 143 19.09 15.19 -13.33
CA GLN A 143 19.84 13.93 -13.48
C GLN A 143 19.01 12.72 -13.05
N PHE A 144 17.89 12.94 -12.34
CA PHE A 144 17.00 11.90 -11.84
C PHE A 144 15.74 11.74 -12.71
N ALA A 145 15.63 12.49 -13.81
CA ALA A 145 14.55 12.34 -14.78
C ALA A 145 14.88 11.25 -15.82
N GLY A 146 13.89 10.42 -16.16
CA GLY A 146 14.02 9.35 -17.14
C GLY A 146 14.36 7.99 -16.54
N GLU A 147 14.95 7.11 -17.34
CA GLU A 147 15.32 5.77 -16.87
C GLU A 147 16.65 5.79 -16.14
N ILE A 148 16.60 5.55 -14.83
CA ILE A 148 17.76 5.53 -13.94
C ILE A 148 17.89 4.18 -13.26
N LYS A 149 19.14 3.73 -13.02
CA LYS A 149 19.41 2.55 -12.23
C LYS A 149 19.52 2.94 -10.76
N GLN A 150 18.53 2.55 -9.96
CA GLN A 150 18.58 2.74 -8.51
C GLN A 150 19.04 1.47 -7.79
N THR A 151 19.86 1.64 -6.76
CA THR A 151 20.14 0.60 -5.77
C THR A 151 19.10 0.74 -4.66
N PRO A 152 18.26 -0.29 -4.41
CA PRO A 152 17.27 -0.23 -3.35
C PRO A 152 17.94 0.00 -1.98
N PRO A 153 17.38 0.87 -1.12
CA PRO A 153 17.84 1.03 0.25
C PRO A 153 17.65 -0.27 1.04
N MET A 154 18.50 -0.52 2.05
CA MET A 154 18.47 -1.77 2.83
C MET A 154 17.12 -2.04 3.53
N GLN A 155 16.34 -0.99 3.80
CA GLN A 155 15.06 -1.09 4.52
C GLN A 155 13.82 -1.13 3.62
N VAL A 156 13.94 -0.98 2.29
CA VAL A 156 12.76 -0.82 1.42
C VAL A 156 12.81 -1.65 0.15
N THR A 157 11.69 -2.31 -0.17
CA THR A 157 11.47 -3.06 -1.42
C THR A 157 10.62 -2.23 -2.38
N PHE A 158 11.22 -1.29 -3.13
CA PHE A 158 10.59 -0.66 -4.29
C PHE A 158 11.58 -0.43 -5.43
N VAL A 159 11.08 -0.53 -6.66
CA VAL A 159 11.70 0.06 -7.85
C VAL A 159 11.01 1.41 -8.05
N ILE A 160 11.69 2.52 -7.74
CA ILE A 160 11.13 3.85 -8.02
C ILE A 160 11.39 4.14 -9.50
N LYS A 161 10.33 4.06 -10.32
CA LYS A 161 10.33 4.71 -11.64
C LYS A 161 9.88 6.15 -11.40
N CYS A 162 10.85 7.03 -11.12
CA CYS A 162 10.59 8.44 -10.85
C CYS A 162 10.31 9.15 -12.17
N SER A 163 9.04 9.45 -12.45
CA SER A 163 8.66 10.35 -13.55
C SER A 163 8.27 11.68 -12.92
N MET A 164 9.24 12.57 -12.74
CA MET A 164 8.92 13.94 -12.33
C MET A 164 8.20 14.64 -13.50
N HIS A 165 6.99 15.14 -13.24
CA HIS A 165 6.29 16.09 -14.10
C HIS A 165 6.36 17.48 -13.46
#